data_AF-X5RRS8-F1
#
_entry.id   AF-X5RRS8-F1
#
_cell.length_a   1.000
_cell.length_b   1.000
_cell.length_c   1.000
_cell.angle_alpha   90.00
_cell.angle_beta   90.00
_cell.angle_gamma   90.00
#
_symmetry.space_group_name_H-M   'P 1'
#
loop_
_entity.id
_entity.type
_entity.pdbx_description
1 polymer ?
#
loop_
_entity_poly.entity_id
_entity_poly.type
_entity_poly.pdbx_seq_one_letter_code
_entity_poly.pdbx_strand_id
1 'polypeptide(L)'
;MTCFLCPQCGVQFAATQTPPENCPICEDERQYVRWEGQAWITGEELSAGHRLVMKDDAGVLAFGIEPRFAIGQRALLAQTPHGNVLWDCISMVSDEAVAEINRRGGLAAIAISHCHYYSVMVEWSEAFGGVPIYLHADDRQWIMRPHNAIVSWAGETLAINPSLTLVRCGGHFAGGQVLHWKRDDGNALLSGDILQVTPTRGHVSFMYSYPNYIPLNAPAVRRIAAALEPFEFDGIYGAWWQQNIIGGARTAFHASIARYLQAIG
;
A
#
# COMPACT_ATOMS: atom_id res chain seq x y z
N MET A 1 -2.08 12.36 -25.45
CA MET A 1 -1.19 12.37 -24.27
C MET A 1 -1.40 11.04 -23.55
N THR A 2 -0.35 10.48 -22.95
CA THR A 2 -0.33 9.12 -22.42
C THR A 2 0.13 9.14 -20.97
N CYS A 3 -0.59 8.43 -20.10
CA CYS A 3 -0.15 8.18 -18.73
C CYS A 3 0.83 6.99 -18.74
N PHE A 4 2.12 7.27 -18.58
CA PHE A 4 3.16 6.23 -18.58
C PHE A 4 3.33 5.60 -17.19
N LEU A 5 3.67 4.31 -17.18
CA LEU A 5 3.98 3.52 -16.00
C LEU A 5 5.49 3.24 -15.96
N CYS A 6 6.11 3.45 -14.80
CA CYS A 6 7.45 2.94 -14.59
C CYS A 6 7.37 1.42 -14.32
N PRO A 7 7.97 0.54 -15.13
CA PRO A 7 7.86 -0.91 -14.94
C PRO A 7 8.61 -1.43 -13.70
N GLN A 8 9.41 -0.58 -13.04
CA GLN A 8 10.16 -0.93 -11.84
C GLN A 8 9.30 -0.78 -10.57
N CYS A 9 8.71 0.40 -10.34
CA CYS A 9 7.85 0.64 -9.17
C CYS A 9 6.36 0.47 -9.47
N GLY A 10 5.96 0.46 -10.75
CA GLY A 10 4.57 0.31 -11.17
C GLY A 10 3.73 1.59 -11.04
N VAL A 11 4.32 2.71 -10.64
CA VAL A 11 3.62 4.00 -10.46
C VAL A 11 3.36 4.66 -11.82
N GLN A 12 2.13 5.17 -11.97
CA GLN A 12 1.68 5.90 -13.14
C GLN A 12 1.91 7.40 -12.99
N PHE A 13 2.32 8.02 -14.09
CA PHE A 13 2.62 9.44 -14.17
C PHE A 13 1.49 10.18 -14.88
N ALA A 14 1.42 11.49 -14.65
CA ALA A 14 0.53 12.38 -15.39
C ALA A 14 0.72 12.25 -16.90
N ALA A 15 -0.36 12.50 -17.65
CA ALA A 15 -0.34 12.35 -19.10
C ALA A 15 0.67 13.32 -19.74
N THR A 16 1.55 12.79 -20.60
CA THR A 16 2.55 13.57 -21.36
C THR A 16 2.54 13.16 -22.84
N GLN A 17 3.25 13.87 -23.71
CA GLN A 17 3.42 13.46 -25.12
C GLN A 17 4.48 12.37 -25.28
N THR A 18 5.56 12.48 -24.50
CA THR A 18 6.68 11.54 -24.44
C THR A 18 6.84 11.02 -23.01
N PRO A 19 7.43 9.84 -22.80
CA PRO A 19 7.69 9.35 -21.46
C PRO A 19 8.50 10.36 -20.60
N PRO A 20 8.29 10.41 -19.27
CA PRO A 20 9.10 11.24 -18.39
C PRO A 20 10.58 10.88 -18.48
N GLU A 21 11.47 11.84 -18.21
CA GLU A 21 12.91 11.59 -18.27
C GLU A 21 13.36 10.57 -17.21
N ASN A 22 12.91 10.78 -15.97
CA ASN A 22 13.29 9.98 -14.81
C ASN A 22 12.05 9.61 -13.98
N CYS A 23 12.19 8.57 -13.14
CA CYS A 23 11.20 8.23 -12.12
C CYS A 23 11.72 8.66 -10.74
N PRO A 24 11.23 9.78 -10.16
CA PRO A 24 11.70 10.27 -8.86
C PRO A 24 11.56 9.25 -7.72
N ILE A 25 10.58 8.35 -7.82
CA ILE A 25 10.37 7.27 -6.86
C ILE A 25 11.48 6.22 -6.97
N CYS A 26 11.94 5.88 -8.18
CA CYS A 26 13.00 4.89 -8.40
C CYS A 26 14.41 5.47 -8.19
N GLU A 27 14.58 6.78 -8.37
CA GLU A 27 15.85 7.47 -8.08
C GLU A 27 16.06 7.73 -6.59
N ASP A 28 15.00 7.67 -5.79
CA ASP A 28 15.10 7.72 -4.33
C ASP A 28 15.79 6.45 -3.81
N GLU A 29 16.65 6.61 -2.78
CA GLU A 29 17.46 5.52 -2.20
C GLU A 29 16.63 4.41 -1.53
N ARG A 30 15.31 4.62 -1.37
CA ARG A 30 14.37 3.61 -0.87
C ARG A 30 13.85 2.70 -1.97
N GLN A 31 14.26 2.96 -3.20
CA GLN A 31 14.06 2.15 -4.39
C GLN A 31 15.36 2.10 -5.21
N TYR A 32 15.24 1.68 -6.47
CA TYR A 32 16.32 1.70 -7.45
C TYR A 32 15.75 1.82 -8.86
N VAL A 33 16.53 2.40 -9.77
CA VAL A 33 16.30 2.32 -11.22
C VAL A 33 16.74 0.95 -11.70
N ARG A 34 16.02 0.39 -12.68
CA ARG A 34 16.36 -0.91 -13.29
C ARG A 34 17.82 -0.94 -13.77
N TRP A 35 18.39 -2.15 -13.80
CA TRP A 35 19.76 -2.36 -14.26
C TRP A 35 19.95 -2.00 -15.74
N GLU A 36 18.91 -2.16 -16.57
CA GLU A 36 18.92 -1.74 -17.97
C GLU A 36 18.65 -0.24 -18.17
N GLY A 37 18.46 0.52 -17.08
CA GLY A 37 18.14 1.95 -17.10
C GLY A 37 16.65 2.25 -16.99
N GLN A 38 16.32 3.54 -17.01
CA GLN A 38 14.93 4.00 -16.93
C GLN A 38 14.15 3.53 -18.15
N ALA A 39 12.96 2.99 -17.91
CA ALA A 39 12.04 2.52 -18.93
C ALA A 39 10.61 2.94 -18.59
N TRP A 40 9.74 2.89 -19.58
CA TRP A 40 8.34 3.28 -19.47
C TRP A 40 7.49 2.36 -20.33
N ILE A 41 6.32 2.02 -19.81
CA ILE A 41 5.30 1.27 -20.55
C ILE A 41 3.95 1.98 -20.42
N THR A 42 3.01 1.60 -21.25
CA THR A 42 1.60 1.99 -21.17
C THR A 42 0.77 0.92 -20.45
N GLY A 43 -0.45 1.27 -20.05
CA GLY A 43 -1.40 0.28 -19.53
C GLY A 43 -1.73 -0.82 -20.56
N GLU A 44 -1.84 -0.45 -21.84
CA GLU A 44 -2.11 -1.39 -22.94
C GLU A 44 -1.00 -2.43 -23.09
N GLU A 45 0.28 -1.99 -23.05
CA GLU A 45 1.43 -2.88 -23.10
C GLU A 45 1.50 -3.82 -21.88
N LEU A 46 1.15 -3.32 -20.69
CA LEU A 46 1.04 -4.14 -19.49
C LEU A 46 -0.02 -5.24 -19.68
N SER A 47 -1.24 -4.86 -20.08
CA SER A 47 -2.38 -5.77 -20.26
C SER A 47 -2.19 -6.78 -21.39
N ALA A 48 -1.29 -6.53 -22.36
CA ALA A 48 -0.97 -7.49 -23.41
C ALA A 48 -0.29 -8.77 -22.89
N GLY A 49 0.43 -8.68 -21.75
CA GLY A 49 1.19 -9.80 -21.18
C GLY A 49 0.84 -10.17 -19.75
N HIS A 50 -0.05 -9.42 -19.10
CA HIS A 50 -0.38 -9.57 -17.69
C HIS A 50 -1.88 -9.53 -17.48
N ARG A 51 -2.34 -10.19 -16.41
CA ARG A 51 -3.74 -10.18 -15.99
C ARG A 51 -3.86 -9.88 -14.50
N LEU A 52 -4.94 -9.23 -14.13
CA LEU A 52 -5.30 -9.01 -12.75
C LEU A 52 -5.83 -10.33 -12.18
N VAL A 53 -5.39 -10.68 -10.97
CA VAL A 53 -5.85 -11.88 -10.27
C VAL A 53 -6.50 -11.51 -8.95
N MET A 54 -7.60 -12.19 -8.66
CA MET A 54 -8.37 -12.04 -7.43
C MET A 54 -8.31 -13.35 -6.64
N LYS A 55 -7.93 -13.27 -5.37
CA LYS A 55 -7.88 -14.44 -4.48
C LYS A 55 -8.32 -14.06 -3.07
N ASP A 56 -8.96 -14.98 -2.38
CA ASP A 56 -9.05 -14.90 -0.93
C ASP A 56 -7.66 -15.15 -0.33
N ASP A 57 -7.26 -14.30 0.60
CA ASP A 57 -6.03 -14.50 1.37
C ASP A 57 -6.30 -14.21 2.84
N ALA A 58 -6.53 -15.29 3.58
CA ALA A 58 -6.94 -15.28 4.99
C ALA A 58 -8.26 -14.52 5.23
N GLY A 59 -9.28 -14.77 4.39
CA GLY A 59 -10.61 -14.17 4.55
C GLY A 59 -10.73 -12.74 4.03
N VAL A 60 -9.70 -12.23 3.35
CA VAL A 60 -9.69 -10.91 2.72
C VAL A 60 -9.52 -11.09 1.21
N LEU A 61 -10.43 -10.49 0.43
CA LEU A 61 -10.29 -10.45 -1.02
C LEU A 61 -9.12 -9.54 -1.38
N ALA A 62 -8.17 -10.10 -2.14
CA ALA A 62 -6.96 -9.41 -2.55
C ALA A 62 -6.77 -9.46 -4.07
N PHE A 63 -6.09 -8.45 -4.60
CA PHE A 63 -5.86 -8.23 -6.03
C PHE A 63 -4.37 -8.14 -6.30
N GLY A 64 -3.87 -8.91 -7.27
CA GLY A 64 -2.49 -8.84 -7.74
C GLY A 64 -2.40 -8.91 -9.26
N ILE A 65 -1.17 -8.97 -9.76
CA ILE A 65 -0.89 -9.07 -11.20
C ILE A 65 -0.10 -10.35 -11.46
N GLU A 66 -0.52 -11.13 -12.46
CA GLU A 66 0.20 -12.32 -12.94
C GLU A 66 0.49 -12.21 -14.46
N PRO A 67 1.74 -12.44 -14.92
CA PRO A 67 2.97 -12.66 -14.14
C PRO A 67 3.31 -11.51 -13.18
N ARG A 68 4.29 -11.69 -12.27
CA ARG A 68 4.68 -10.62 -11.34
C ARG A 68 5.10 -9.38 -12.12
N PHE A 69 4.48 -8.25 -11.82
CA PHE A 69 4.81 -6.95 -12.40
C PHE A 69 5.33 -6.00 -11.31
N ALA A 70 6.36 -5.21 -11.66
CA ALA A 70 6.98 -4.23 -10.77
C ALA A 70 7.32 -4.84 -9.39
N ILE A 71 6.97 -4.15 -8.30
CA ILE A 71 7.24 -4.60 -6.93
C ILE A 71 6.51 -5.92 -6.64
N GLY A 72 5.33 -6.13 -7.21
CA GLY A 72 4.55 -7.37 -7.06
C GLY A 72 3.71 -7.43 -5.79
N GLN A 73 3.36 -6.26 -5.24
CA GLN A 73 2.41 -6.13 -4.14
C GLN A 73 0.99 -6.56 -4.55
N ARG A 74 0.13 -6.71 -3.55
CA ARG A 74 -1.31 -6.88 -3.72
C ARG A 74 -2.09 -5.76 -3.04
N ALA A 75 -3.23 -5.39 -3.61
CA ALA A 75 -4.22 -4.54 -2.97
C ALA A 75 -5.22 -5.40 -2.18
N LEU A 76 -5.82 -4.85 -1.12
CA LEU A 76 -6.74 -5.57 -0.23
C LEU A 76 -8.09 -4.85 -0.13
N LEU A 77 -9.20 -5.58 -0.23
CA LEU A 77 -10.54 -5.01 -0.02
C LEU A 77 -10.95 -5.08 1.46
N ALA A 78 -10.88 -3.96 2.16
CA ALA A 78 -11.42 -3.82 3.50
C ALA A 78 -12.95 -3.65 3.42
N GLN A 79 -13.68 -4.75 3.64
CA GLN A 79 -15.15 -4.75 3.58
C GLN A 79 -15.77 -4.30 4.90
N THR A 80 -16.70 -3.34 4.85
CA THR A 80 -17.35 -2.84 6.07
C THR A 80 -18.83 -2.50 5.81
N PRO A 81 -19.69 -2.53 6.84
CA PRO A 81 -21.07 -2.07 6.70
C PRO A 81 -21.20 -0.55 6.44
N HIS A 82 -20.09 0.21 6.53
CA HIS A 82 -20.03 1.66 6.35
C HIS A 82 -19.36 2.07 5.03
N GLY A 83 -19.17 1.12 4.11
CA GLY A 83 -18.49 1.31 2.84
C GLY A 83 -17.11 0.65 2.80
N ASN A 84 -16.77 0.04 1.66
CA ASN A 84 -15.51 -0.66 1.50
C ASN A 84 -14.38 0.31 1.14
N VAL A 85 -13.16 -0.03 1.54
CA VAL A 85 -11.95 0.70 1.15
C VAL A 85 -10.99 -0.25 0.47
N LEU A 86 -10.46 0.16 -0.68
CA LEU A 86 -9.31 -0.52 -1.29
C LEU A 86 -8.04 -0.01 -0.60
N TRP A 87 -7.32 -0.93 0.05
CA TRP A 87 -6.04 -0.66 0.68
C TRP A 87 -4.90 -1.00 -0.28
N ASP A 88 -4.01 -0.02 -0.46
CA ASP A 88 -2.97 -0.01 -1.50
C ASP A 88 -3.53 -0.16 -2.92
N CYS A 89 -2.70 0.05 -3.95
CA CYS A 89 -3.07 -0.19 -5.33
C CYS A 89 -2.07 -1.10 -6.04
N ILE A 90 -2.54 -1.67 -7.16
CA ILE A 90 -1.72 -2.38 -8.14
C ILE A 90 -1.83 -1.64 -9.48
N SER A 91 -0.90 -1.88 -10.40
CA SER A 91 -0.76 -1.14 -11.68
C SER A 91 -1.78 -1.49 -12.77
N MET A 92 -2.90 -2.12 -12.42
CA MET A 92 -3.92 -2.55 -13.38
C MET A 92 -5.31 -2.50 -12.74
N VAL A 93 -6.31 -2.17 -13.57
CA VAL A 93 -7.74 -2.27 -13.27
C VAL A 93 -8.35 -3.18 -14.33
N SER A 94 -9.33 -4.01 -13.97
CA SER A 94 -10.08 -4.82 -14.93
C SER A 94 -11.58 -4.78 -14.64
N ASP A 95 -12.39 -4.94 -15.67
CA ASP A 95 -13.85 -4.94 -15.55
C ASP A 95 -14.34 -6.03 -14.59
N GLU A 96 -13.67 -7.20 -14.58
CA GLU A 96 -14.00 -8.30 -13.67
C GLU A 96 -13.73 -7.92 -12.21
N ALA A 97 -12.63 -7.23 -11.94
CA ALA A 97 -12.31 -6.76 -10.58
C ALA A 97 -13.30 -5.70 -10.10
N VAL A 98 -13.65 -4.76 -10.98
CA VAL A 98 -14.65 -3.73 -10.72
C VAL A 98 -16.02 -4.35 -10.46
N ALA A 99 -16.44 -5.30 -11.29
CA ALA A 99 -17.69 -6.03 -11.12
C ALA A 99 -17.75 -6.79 -9.79
N GLU A 100 -16.67 -7.47 -9.40
CA GLU A 100 -16.62 -8.22 -8.14
C GLU A 100 -16.67 -7.30 -6.91
N ILE A 101 -15.97 -6.17 -6.94
CA ILE A 101 -16.04 -5.17 -5.85
C ILE A 101 -17.44 -4.55 -5.79
N ASN A 102 -18.07 -4.22 -6.92
CA ASN A 102 -19.44 -3.70 -6.96
C ASN A 102 -20.45 -4.71 -6.40
N ARG A 103 -20.27 -6.01 -6.68
CA ARG A 103 -21.06 -7.10 -6.10
C ARG A 103 -20.97 -7.16 -4.57
N ARG A 104 -19.90 -6.60 -3.99
CA ARG A 104 -19.62 -6.53 -2.55
C ARG A 104 -19.96 -5.17 -1.94
N GLY A 105 -20.64 -4.28 -2.68
CA GLY A 105 -21.06 -2.96 -2.19
C GLY A 105 -20.21 -1.79 -2.70
N GLY A 106 -19.33 -2.01 -3.68
CA GLY A 106 -18.53 -0.96 -4.32
C GLY A 106 -17.38 -0.47 -3.43
N LEU A 107 -16.80 0.68 -3.77
CA LEU A 107 -15.81 1.38 -2.96
C LEU A 107 -16.39 2.70 -2.45
N ALA A 108 -16.11 3.02 -1.18
CA ALA A 108 -16.32 4.34 -0.62
C ALA A 108 -15.05 5.20 -0.72
N ALA A 109 -13.87 4.57 -0.71
CA ALA A 109 -12.58 5.24 -0.84
C ALA A 109 -11.45 4.28 -1.24
N ILE A 110 -10.30 4.88 -1.54
CA ILE A 110 -9.00 4.21 -1.66
C ILE A 110 -8.09 4.83 -0.58
N ALA A 111 -7.29 4.00 0.09
CA ALA A 111 -6.24 4.47 1.00
C ALA A 111 -4.96 3.68 0.75
N ILE A 112 -3.81 4.36 0.80
CA ILE A 112 -2.55 3.77 0.33
C ILE A 112 -1.44 4.02 1.34
N SER A 113 -0.71 2.98 1.70
CA SER A 113 0.32 3.01 2.74
C SER A 113 1.42 4.04 2.47
N HIS A 114 1.96 4.09 1.24
CA HIS A 114 3.02 5.01 0.81
C HIS A 114 3.21 4.96 -0.73
N CYS A 115 4.14 5.77 -1.25
CA CYS A 115 4.21 6.06 -2.69
C CYS A 115 4.56 4.89 -3.61
N HIS A 116 5.24 3.85 -3.13
CA HIS A 116 5.49 2.67 -3.95
C HIS A 116 4.20 1.97 -4.39
N TYR A 117 3.11 2.13 -3.63
CA TYR A 117 1.82 1.49 -3.90
C TYR A 117 0.77 2.45 -4.46
N TYR A 118 1.16 3.66 -4.88
CA TYR A 118 0.26 4.58 -5.59
C TYR A 118 -0.16 4.00 -6.95
N SER A 119 0.72 3.25 -7.61
CA SER A 119 0.41 2.48 -8.84
C SER A 119 -0.48 3.23 -9.84
N VAL A 120 -1.65 2.69 -10.20
CA VAL A 120 -2.69 3.36 -11.01
C VAL A 120 -3.87 3.82 -10.14
N MET A 121 -3.62 4.39 -8.96
CA MET A 121 -4.67 4.83 -8.01
C MET A 121 -5.74 5.73 -8.64
N VAL A 122 -5.38 6.52 -9.65
CA VAL A 122 -6.33 7.39 -10.35
C VAL A 122 -7.26 6.57 -11.23
N GLU A 123 -6.75 5.58 -11.98
CA GLU A 123 -7.59 4.66 -12.77
C GLU A 123 -8.55 3.87 -11.86
N TRP A 124 -8.06 3.40 -10.70
CA TRP A 124 -8.91 2.76 -9.70
C TRP A 124 -9.99 3.71 -9.20
N SER A 125 -9.65 4.95 -8.84
CA SER A 125 -10.63 5.95 -8.42
C SER A 125 -11.69 6.21 -9.50
N GLU A 126 -11.25 6.45 -10.74
CA GLU A 126 -12.14 6.74 -11.88
C GLU A 126 -13.07 5.55 -12.20
N ALA A 127 -12.58 4.31 -12.10
CA ALA A 127 -13.40 3.11 -12.29
C ALA A 127 -14.55 2.96 -11.28
N PHE A 128 -14.47 3.63 -10.13
CA PHE A 128 -15.53 3.70 -9.11
C PHE A 128 -16.20 5.08 -9.04
N GLY A 129 -16.13 5.88 -10.11
CA GLY A 129 -16.83 7.16 -10.20
C GLY A 129 -16.13 8.32 -9.48
N GLY A 130 -14.81 8.22 -9.28
CA GLY A 130 -14.01 9.28 -8.66
C GLY A 130 -13.99 9.24 -7.12
N VAL A 131 -14.04 8.04 -6.52
CA VAL A 131 -13.96 7.88 -5.07
C VAL A 131 -12.69 8.51 -4.49
N PRO A 132 -12.72 9.08 -3.28
CA PRO A 132 -11.56 9.75 -2.70
C PRO A 132 -10.37 8.81 -2.50
N ILE A 133 -9.17 9.31 -2.75
CA ILE A 133 -7.88 8.65 -2.54
C ILE A 133 -7.17 9.34 -1.37
N TYR A 134 -7.07 8.67 -0.22
CA TYR A 134 -6.45 9.23 0.98
C TYR A 134 -4.93 9.01 0.98
N LEU A 135 -4.19 10.11 0.85
CA LEU A 135 -2.73 10.15 0.93
C LEU A 135 -2.29 11.13 2.02
N HIS A 136 -1.29 10.77 2.82
CA HIS A 136 -0.78 11.67 3.84
C HIS A 136 0.01 12.83 3.20
N ALA A 137 -0.19 14.05 3.70
CA ALA A 137 0.32 15.30 3.12
C ALA A 137 1.86 15.41 3.11
N ASP A 138 2.54 14.66 3.97
CA ASP A 138 4.01 14.60 4.01
C ASP A 138 4.61 13.82 2.84
N ASP A 139 3.80 13.02 2.15
CA ASP A 139 4.20 12.28 0.96
C ASP A 139 3.75 12.96 -0.35
N ARG A 140 3.25 14.21 -0.27
CA ARG A 140 2.75 14.96 -1.45
C ARG A 140 3.73 15.05 -2.62
N GLN A 141 5.03 15.09 -2.32
CA GLN A 141 6.10 15.17 -3.31
C GLN A 141 6.22 13.90 -4.16
N TRP A 142 5.67 12.78 -3.69
CA TRP A 142 5.68 11.50 -4.38
C TRP A 142 4.45 11.29 -5.29
N ILE A 143 3.57 12.28 -5.40
CA ILE A 143 2.38 12.21 -6.26
C ILE A 143 2.77 12.50 -7.70
N MET A 144 2.99 11.45 -8.49
CA MET A 144 3.43 11.55 -9.89
C MET A 144 2.28 11.82 -10.87
N ARG A 145 1.04 11.53 -10.47
CA ARG A 145 -0.19 11.86 -11.20
C ARG A 145 -1.15 12.61 -10.27
N PRO A 146 -1.11 13.96 -10.24
CA PRO A 146 -2.08 14.77 -9.51
C PRO A 146 -3.51 14.51 -10.01
N HIS A 147 -4.48 14.49 -9.10
CA HIS A 147 -5.88 14.24 -9.43
C HIS A 147 -6.82 14.83 -8.37
N ASN A 148 -8.02 15.27 -8.77
CA ASN A 148 -8.98 15.92 -7.88
C ASN A 148 -9.55 14.99 -6.80
N ALA A 149 -9.54 13.67 -7.03
CA ALA A 149 -9.96 12.69 -6.03
C ALA A 149 -8.96 12.53 -4.87
N ILE A 150 -7.74 13.06 -5.00
CA ILE A 150 -6.72 12.94 -3.94
C ILE A 150 -7.11 13.82 -2.76
N VAL A 151 -7.35 13.19 -1.62
CA VAL A 151 -7.53 13.83 -0.33
C VAL A 151 -6.20 13.79 0.41
N SER A 152 -5.50 14.92 0.38
CA SER A 152 -4.28 15.14 1.15
C SER A 152 -4.64 15.40 2.62
N TRP A 153 -4.38 14.42 3.49
CA TRP A 153 -4.72 14.52 4.91
C TRP A 153 -3.47 14.72 5.77
N ALA A 154 -3.63 15.36 6.93
CA ALA A 154 -2.54 15.65 7.85
C ALA A 154 -2.92 15.29 9.28
N GLY A 155 -1.90 15.05 10.10
CA GLY A 155 -2.03 14.68 11.51
C GLY A 155 -1.57 13.25 11.75
N GLU A 156 -1.91 12.71 12.92
CA GLU A 156 -1.46 11.36 13.30
C GLU A 156 -2.50 10.28 12.97
N THR A 157 -3.79 10.63 12.94
CA THR A 157 -4.88 9.70 12.58
C THR A 157 -5.98 10.37 11.77
N LEU A 158 -6.67 9.60 10.93
CA LEU A 158 -7.87 10.02 10.21
C LEU A 158 -8.87 8.88 10.14
N ALA A 159 -10.07 9.06 10.70
CA ALA A 159 -11.17 8.12 10.50
C ALA A 159 -11.77 8.32 9.11
N ILE A 160 -11.71 7.29 8.25
CA ILE A 160 -12.41 7.27 6.96
C ILE A 160 -13.89 6.98 7.20
N ASN A 161 -14.18 6.01 8.07
CA ASN A 161 -15.53 5.65 8.51
C ASN A 161 -15.46 5.01 9.92
N PRO A 162 -16.59 4.61 10.54
CA PRO A 162 -16.60 4.04 11.90
C PRO A 162 -15.76 2.76 12.09
N SER A 163 -15.43 2.05 11.00
CA SER A 163 -14.65 0.81 11.02
C SER A 163 -13.19 1.00 10.60
N LEU A 164 -12.83 2.12 9.97
CA LEU A 164 -11.58 2.28 9.25
C LEU A 164 -10.89 3.59 9.63
N THR A 165 -9.70 3.47 10.23
CA THR A 165 -8.89 4.60 10.68
C THR A 165 -7.48 4.50 10.13
N LEU A 166 -7.05 5.53 9.40
CA LEU A 166 -5.65 5.69 8.99
C LEU A 166 -4.82 6.13 10.18
N VAL A 167 -3.65 5.53 10.32
CA VAL A 167 -2.66 5.86 11.34
C VAL A 167 -1.34 6.17 10.66
N ARG A 168 -0.84 7.39 10.86
CA ARG A 168 0.46 7.81 10.35
C ARG A 168 1.56 7.20 11.21
N CYS A 169 2.30 6.27 10.64
CA CYS A 169 3.42 5.60 11.29
C CYS A 169 4.76 6.27 10.96
N GLY A 170 4.90 6.79 9.74
CA GLY A 170 6.16 7.27 9.20
C GLY A 170 7.17 6.14 8.98
N GLY A 171 8.45 6.46 9.02
CA GLY A 171 9.53 5.48 8.93
C GLY A 171 10.03 5.28 7.50
N HIS A 172 9.46 4.29 6.78
CA HIS A 172 9.82 4.01 5.38
C HIS A 172 9.64 5.26 4.51
N PHE A 173 8.50 5.94 4.66
CA PHE A 173 8.24 7.27 4.14
C PHE A 173 7.70 8.18 5.25
N ALA A 174 7.85 9.50 5.12
CA ALA A 174 7.46 10.44 6.16
C ALA A 174 5.94 10.43 6.42
N GLY A 175 5.15 10.24 5.35
CA GLY A 175 3.71 10.04 5.39
C GLY A 175 3.25 8.57 5.43
N GLY A 176 4.18 7.63 5.58
CA GLY A 176 3.88 6.19 5.63
C GLY A 176 2.79 5.89 6.66
N GLN A 177 1.75 5.18 6.23
CA GLN A 177 0.53 4.96 7.02
C GLN A 177 0.09 3.49 7.00
N VAL A 178 -0.65 3.09 8.01
CA VAL A 178 -1.37 1.82 8.07
C VAL A 178 -2.87 2.07 8.23
N LEU A 179 -3.69 1.10 7.86
CA LEU A 179 -5.13 1.15 8.09
C LEU A 179 -5.51 0.23 9.25
N HIS A 180 -6.00 0.82 10.33
CA HIS A 180 -6.69 0.08 11.38
C HIS A 180 -8.12 -0.24 10.94
N TRP A 181 -8.47 -1.52 10.99
CA TRP A 181 -9.74 -2.05 10.57
C TRP A 181 -10.44 -2.76 11.74
N LYS A 182 -11.49 -2.11 12.26
CA LYS A 182 -12.36 -2.66 13.30
C LYS A 182 -13.35 -3.66 12.70
N ARG A 183 -13.36 -4.88 13.24
CA ARG A 183 -14.18 -6.00 12.77
C ARG A 183 -14.69 -6.85 13.94
N ASP A 184 -15.79 -7.55 13.72
CA ASP A 184 -16.40 -8.43 14.73
C ASP A 184 -15.57 -9.70 14.98
N ASP A 185 -14.82 -10.16 13.97
CA ASP A 185 -13.95 -11.34 14.01
C ASP A 185 -12.50 -11.02 14.39
N GLY A 186 -12.29 -9.87 15.05
CA GLY A 186 -10.99 -9.38 15.47
C GLY A 186 -10.48 -8.26 14.58
N ASN A 187 -10.11 -7.15 15.22
CA ASN A 187 -9.55 -6.00 14.51
C ASN A 187 -8.25 -6.38 13.79
N ALA A 188 -7.94 -5.69 12.69
CA ALA A 188 -6.75 -5.94 11.91
C ALA A 188 -6.02 -4.65 11.54
N LEU A 189 -4.73 -4.77 11.22
CA LEU A 189 -3.97 -3.76 10.49
C LEU A 189 -3.76 -4.21 9.04
N LEU A 190 -4.01 -3.32 8.09
CA LEU A 190 -3.49 -3.45 6.73
C LEU A 190 -2.25 -2.56 6.65
N SER A 191 -1.08 -3.15 6.47
CA SER A 191 0.19 -2.48 6.76
C SER A 191 1.04 -2.14 5.56
N GLY A 192 0.72 -2.66 4.37
CA GLY A 192 1.67 -2.63 3.25
C GLY A 192 2.99 -3.27 3.68
N ASP A 193 4.09 -2.51 3.59
CA ASP A 193 5.41 -2.80 4.19
C ASP A 193 5.84 -1.79 5.25
N ILE A 194 4.97 -0.86 5.65
CA ILE A 194 5.24 -0.01 6.83
C ILE A 194 5.47 -0.92 8.05
N LEU A 195 4.68 -2.01 8.12
CA LEU A 195 4.99 -3.19 8.92
C LEU A 195 5.16 -4.37 7.95
N GLN A 196 6.40 -4.71 7.59
CA GLN A 196 6.64 -5.85 6.71
C GLN A 196 6.42 -7.16 7.47
N VAL A 197 5.32 -7.86 7.17
CA VAL A 197 5.12 -9.22 7.66
C VAL A 197 6.20 -10.12 7.07
N THR A 198 6.98 -10.76 7.93
CA THR A 198 8.08 -11.63 7.50
C THR A 198 7.56 -13.01 7.08
N PRO A 199 8.35 -13.79 6.31
CA PRO A 199 7.95 -15.15 5.91
C PRO A 199 7.59 -16.10 7.05
N THR A 200 8.07 -15.82 8.27
CA THR A 200 7.70 -16.61 9.47
C THR A 200 6.24 -16.44 9.87
N ARG A 201 5.56 -15.38 9.38
CA ARG A 201 4.15 -15.06 9.68
C ARG A 201 3.84 -14.91 11.18
N GLY A 202 4.87 -14.74 11.99
CA GLY A 202 4.78 -14.45 13.44
C GLY A 202 5.56 -13.20 13.84
N HIS A 203 6.14 -12.48 12.89
CA HIS A 203 6.90 -11.26 13.14
C HIS A 203 6.73 -10.26 12.01
N VAL A 204 6.86 -8.98 12.34
CA VAL A 204 7.07 -7.89 11.39
C VAL A 204 8.53 -7.42 11.42
N SER A 205 8.96 -6.72 10.38
CA SER A 205 10.25 -6.02 10.33
C SER A 205 10.05 -4.60 9.77
N PHE A 206 11.07 -3.77 9.90
CA PHE A 206 11.03 -2.35 9.54
C PHE A 206 12.26 -2.01 8.70
N MET A 207 12.10 -1.28 7.60
CA MET A 207 13.22 -0.82 6.79
C MET A 207 13.02 0.60 6.32
N TYR A 208 14.11 1.35 6.27
CA TYR A 208 14.14 2.61 5.56
C TYR A 208 14.14 2.34 4.05
N SER A 209 14.98 1.41 3.57
CA SER A 209 15.03 0.98 2.17
C SER A 209 15.10 -0.54 2.07
N TYR A 210 14.00 -1.19 1.64
CA TYR A 210 13.97 -2.64 1.44
C TYR A 210 14.93 -3.12 0.34
N PRO A 211 14.97 -2.51 -0.87
CA PRO A 211 15.84 -2.99 -1.94
C PRO A 211 17.33 -2.83 -1.64
N ASN A 212 17.71 -1.80 -0.86
CA ASN A 212 19.10 -1.52 -0.52
C ASN A 212 19.49 -2.00 0.89
N TYR A 213 18.62 -2.76 1.55
CA TYR A 213 18.85 -3.36 2.86
C TYR A 213 19.21 -2.35 3.98
N ILE A 214 18.65 -1.13 3.92
CA ILE A 214 18.90 -0.09 4.94
C ILE A 214 17.88 -0.21 6.07
N PRO A 215 18.30 -0.54 7.30
CA PRO A 215 17.39 -0.65 8.44
C PRO A 215 16.78 0.71 8.79
N LEU A 216 15.56 0.68 9.30
CA LEU A 216 14.93 1.84 9.89
C LEU A 216 15.56 2.12 11.27
N ASN A 217 15.80 3.38 11.60
CA ASN A 217 16.44 3.74 12.86
C ASN A 217 15.54 3.52 14.10
N ALA A 218 16.16 3.38 15.26
CA ALA A 218 15.46 3.12 16.52
C ALA A 218 14.40 4.17 16.89
N PRO A 219 14.64 5.50 16.76
CA PRO A 219 13.60 6.50 17.00
C PRO A 219 12.35 6.31 16.14
N ALA A 220 12.51 6.01 14.85
CA ALA A 220 11.39 5.79 13.94
C ALA A 220 10.61 4.52 14.29
N VAL A 221 11.28 3.41 14.63
CA VAL A 221 10.59 2.18 15.08
C VAL A 221 9.81 2.44 16.39
N ARG A 222 10.37 3.20 17.33
CA ARG A 222 9.67 3.59 18.57
C ARG A 222 8.47 4.49 18.30
N ARG A 223 8.53 5.36 17.30
CA ARG A 223 7.38 6.16 16.85
C ARG A 223 6.26 5.26 16.33
N ILE A 224 6.59 4.28 15.47
CA ILE A 224 5.61 3.32 14.95
C ILE A 224 4.93 2.57 16.12
N ALA A 225 5.71 2.11 17.09
CA ALA A 225 5.18 1.47 18.30
C ALA A 225 4.19 2.39 19.04
N ALA A 226 4.58 3.64 19.30
CA ALA A 226 3.74 4.60 20.00
C ALA A 226 2.46 4.97 19.23
N ALA A 227 2.53 5.07 17.90
CA ALA A 227 1.38 5.39 17.04
C ALA A 227 0.32 4.28 17.05
N LEU A 228 0.76 3.02 17.17
CA LEU A 228 -0.12 1.85 17.13
C LEU A 228 -0.57 1.35 18.52
N GLU A 229 0.06 1.81 19.60
CA GLU A 229 -0.30 1.44 20.97
C GLU A 229 -1.79 1.63 21.31
N PRO A 230 -2.48 2.71 20.88
CA PRO A 230 -3.89 2.92 21.20
C PRO A 230 -4.86 1.97 20.47
N PHE A 231 -4.38 1.19 19.50
CA PHE A 231 -5.21 0.40 18.61
C PHE A 231 -5.14 -1.09 18.97
N GLU A 232 -6.29 -1.69 19.24
CA GLU A 232 -6.40 -3.14 19.39
C GLU A 232 -6.45 -3.80 18.01
N PHE A 233 -5.62 -4.83 17.80
CA PHE A 233 -5.61 -5.65 16.59
C PHE A 233 -5.13 -7.08 16.90
N ASP A 234 -5.74 -8.04 16.22
CA ASP A 234 -5.41 -9.46 16.31
C ASP A 234 -4.90 -10.04 14.97
N GLY A 235 -5.02 -9.26 13.88
CA GLY A 235 -4.44 -9.57 12.57
C GLY A 235 -3.56 -8.46 12.01
N ILE A 236 -2.54 -8.83 11.21
CA ILE A 236 -1.79 -7.90 10.35
C ILE A 236 -1.70 -8.52 8.94
N TYR A 237 -2.15 -7.78 7.94
CA TYR A 237 -2.06 -8.16 6.53
C TYR A 237 -1.02 -7.30 5.82
N GLY A 238 0.04 -7.94 5.32
CA GLY A 238 1.10 -7.30 4.54
C GLY A 238 0.82 -7.29 3.03
N ALA A 239 1.63 -6.56 2.28
CA ALA A 239 1.45 -6.39 0.82
C ALA A 239 1.77 -7.62 -0.06
N TRP A 240 2.15 -8.78 0.51
CA TRP A 240 2.57 -9.98 -0.22
C TRP A 240 1.61 -11.13 0.07
N TRP A 241 1.36 -11.97 -0.93
CA TRP A 241 0.53 -13.15 -0.79
C TRP A 241 1.00 -14.01 0.40
N GLN A 242 0.05 -14.43 1.23
CA GLN A 242 0.23 -15.29 2.40
C GLN A 242 1.12 -14.71 3.51
N GLN A 243 1.60 -13.47 3.39
CA GLN A 243 2.35 -12.79 4.45
C GLN A 243 1.39 -12.01 5.35
N ASN A 244 0.64 -12.79 6.13
CA ASN A 244 -0.27 -12.30 7.15
C ASN A 244 0.08 -12.91 8.51
N ILE A 245 -0.06 -12.13 9.58
CA ILE A 245 -0.09 -12.62 10.97
C ILE A 245 -1.56 -12.69 11.36
N ILE A 246 -2.07 -13.88 11.66
CA ILE A 246 -3.47 -14.12 12.02
C ILE A 246 -3.50 -14.70 13.44
N GLY A 247 -4.13 -13.97 14.37
CA GLY A 247 -4.16 -14.31 15.79
C GLY A 247 -2.88 -13.86 16.52
N GLY A 248 -3.05 -13.22 17.67
CA GLY A 248 -1.94 -12.79 18.52
C GLY A 248 -1.05 -11.70 17.91
N ALA A 249 -1.55 -10.98 16.90
CA ALA A 249 -0.73 -10.05 16.13
C ALA A 249 -0.14 -8.91 16.96
N ARG A 250 -0.85 -8.42 17.99
CA ARG A 250 -0.31 -7.41 18.92
C ARG A 250 0.91 -7.93 19.69
N THR A 251 0.85 -9.15 20.21
CA THR A 251 1.99 -9.80 20.87
C THR A 251 3.17 -9.96 19.91
N ALA A 252 2.90 -10.46 18.70
CA ALA A 252 3.90 -10.58 17.64
C ALA A 252 4.55 -9.23 17.28
N PHE A 253 3.76 -8.16 17.20
CA PHE A 253 4.23 -6.80 16.92
C PHE A 253 5.19 -6.30 18.01
N HIS A 254 4.81 -6.38 19.29
CA HIS A 254 5.68 -5.94 20.39
C HIS A 254 6.97 -6.77 20.46
N ALA A 255 6.89 -8.10 20.29
CA ALA A 255 8.05 -8.97 20.22
C ALA A 255 8.98 -8.61 19.04
N SER A 256 8.39 -8.26 17.89
CA SER A 256 9.12 -7.81 16.70
C SER A 256 9.88 -6.50 16.94
N ILE A 257 9.24 -5.52 17.59
CA ILE A 257 9.90 -4.25 17.96
C ILE A 257 11.10 -4.50 18.87
N ALA A 258 10.91 -5.27 19.95
CA ALA A 258 11.99 -5.57 20.90
C ALA A 258 13.17 -6.27 20.21
N ARG A 259 12.87 -7.30 19.41
CA ARG A 259 13.86 -8.05 18.62
C ARG A 259 14.58 -7.16 17.62
N TYR A 260 13.86 -6.29 16.91
CA TYR A 260 14.43 -5.41 15.91
C TYR A 260 15.38 -4.38 16.54
N LEU A 261 14.93 -3.68 17.58
CA LEU A 261 15.74 -2.70 18.31
C LEU A 261 17.01 -3.33 18.88
N GLN A 262 16.92 -4.54 19.45
CA GLN A 262 18.10 -5.27 19.91
C GLN A 262 19.11 -5.53 18.78
N ALA A 263 18.63 -5.81 17.56
CA ALA A 263 19.49 -6.15 16.42
C ALA A 263 20.22 -4.94 15.82
N ILE A 264 19.66 -3.73 15.94
CA ILE A 264 20.24 -2.51 15.34
C ILE A 264 21.06 -1.67 16.33
N GLY A 265 21.07 -2.03 17.62
CA GLY A 265 21.78 -1.33 18.70
C GLY A 265 21.01 -0.14 19.28
#